data_AF-G2YHP4-F1
#
_entry.id   AF-G2YHP4-F1
#
_cell.length_a   1.000
_cell.length_b   1.000
_cell.length_c   1.000
_cell.angle_alpha   90.00
_cell.angle_beta   90.00
_cell.angle_gamma   90.00
#
_symmetry.space_group_name_H-M   'P 1'
#
loop_
_entity.id
_entity.type
_entity.pdbx_description
1 polymer ?
#
loop_
_entity_poly.entity_id
_entity_poly.type
_entity_poly.pdbx_seq_one_letter_code
_entity_poly.pdbx_strand_id
1 'polypeptide(L)'
;MPDRPAPIDEADFTEVFLHGSGPGGQKINKTSSAVQLKHIPTGMVLKVQATRSRTQNRKIARQMLAERLELLEKGKESRVAIVGETKKKRKSSAVKKSKRKYRLLAEEKAMKAGEDKAQEEGEEEEEERFEEEDLEDGQRVLEDMEMPVQESPSRGSGP
;
A
#
# COMPACT_ATOMS: atom_id res chain seq x y z
N MET A 1 11.23 -27.04 -6.81
CA MET A 1 10.00 -26.67 -7.57
C MET A 1 9.59 -27.92 -8.33
N PRO A 2 8.31 -28.30 -8.37
CA PRO A 2 7.88 -29.51 -9.09
C PRO A 2 8.20 -29.39 -10.59
N ASP A 3 8.45 -30.51 -11.26
CA ASP A 3 8.85 -30.54 -12.67
C ASP A 3 7.72 -30.10 -13.61
N ARG A 4 8.07 -29.74 -14.85
CA ARG A 4 7.07 -29.29 -15.82
C ARG A 4 6.28 -30.51 -16.30
N PRO A 5 4.93 -30.43 -16.43
CA PRO A 5 4.15 -31.54 -16.96
C PRO A 5 4.66 -31.97 -18.33
N ALA A 6 4.55 -33.27 -18.59
CA ALA A 6 5.00 -33.88 -19.84
C ALA A 6 4.30 -33.24 -21.05
N PRO A 7 4.98 -33.14 -22.21
CA PRO A 7 4.34 -32.73 -23.44
C PRO A 7 3.23 -33.73 -23.80
N ILE A 8 2.06 -33.21 -24.17
CA ILE A 8 0.91 -34.02 -24.63
C ILE A 8 1.15 -34.41 -26.08
N ASP A 9 0.84 -35.65 -26.43
CA ASP A 9 0.89 -36.13 -27.80
C ASP A 9 -0.10 -35.39 -28.71
N GLU A 10 0.32 -35.14 -29.96
CA GLU A 10 -0.48 -34.37 -30.92
C GLU A 10 -1.77 -35.10 -31.36
N ALA A 11 -1.87 -36.42 -31.12
CA ALA A 11 -3.03 -37.23 -31.44
C ALA A 11 -4.20 -37.03 -30.46
N ASP A 12 -3.93 -36.58 -29.23
CA ASP A 12 -4.95 -36.52 -28.17
C ASP A 12 -5.77 -35.23 -28.17
N PHE A 13 -5.42 -34.26 -29.02
CA PHE A 13 -6.12 -32.99 -29.08
C PHE A 13 -6.40 -32.52 -30.51
N THR A 14 -7.56 -31.88 -30.68
CA THR A 14 -7.91 -31.16 -31.90
C THR A 14 -7.76 -29.66 -31.67
N GLU A 15 -7.18 -28.96 -32.65
CA GLU A 15 -7.04 -27.50 -32.62
C GLU A 15 -7.96 -26.81 -33.62
N VAL A 16 -8.54 -25.69 -33.21
CA VAL A 16 -9.38 -24.83 -34.05
C VAL A 16 -8.97 -23.38 -33.83
N PHE A 17 -8.82 -22.63 -34.92
CA PHE A 17 -8.53 -21.19 -34.86
C PHE A 17 -9.82 -20.39 -34.90
N LEU A 18 -9.94 -19.45 -33.97
CA LEU A 18 -11.09 -18.57 -33.84
C LEU A 18 -10.66 -17.11 -34.03
N HIS A 19 -11.62 -16.29 -34.43
CA HIS A 19 -11.49 -14.84 -34.34
C HIS A 19 -11.60 -14.42 -32.88
N GLY A 20 -10.85 -13.38 -32.51
CA GLY A 20 -10.95 -12.84 -31.16
C GLY A 20 -12.35 -12.28 -30.92
N SER A 21 -12.88 -12.49 -29.71
CA SER A 21 -14.16 -11.92 -29.28
C SER A 21 -13.89 -10.91 -28.16
N GLY A 22 -14.56 -9.75 -28.22
CA GLY A 22 -14.49 -8.71 -27.20
C GLY A 22 -14.39 -7.29 -27.77
N PRO A 23 -14.41 -6.25 -26.91
CA PRO A 23 -14.17 -4.85 -27.28
C PRO A 23 -12.70 -4.66 -27.64
N GLY A 24 -12.28 -5.26 -28.75
CA GLY A 24 -10.95 -5.16 -29.31
C GLY A 24 -10.97 -4.29 -30.57
N GLY A 25 -9.86 -3.59 -30.85
CA GLY A 25 -9.71 -2.87 -32.11
C GLY A 25 -9.75 -3.79 -33.34
N GLN A 26 -9.75 -3.20 -34.54
CA GLN A 26 -9.87 -3.92 -35.83
C GLN A 26 -8.97 -5.16 -35.95
N LYS A 27 -7.77 -5.11 -35.37
CA LYS A 27 -6.78 -6.20 -35.43
C LYS A 27 -7.26 -7.50 -34.77
N ILE A 28 -8.03 -7.42 -33.68
CA ILE A 28 -8.51 -8.58 -32.91
C ILE A 28 -9.64 -9.29 -33.67
N ASN A 29 -10.54 -8.51 -34.27
CA ASN A 29 -11.69 -9.05 -35.00
C ASN A 29 -11.29 -9.63 -36.36
N LYS A 30 -10.28 -9.06 -37.03
CA LYS A 30 -9.84 -9.51 -38.36
C LYS A 30 -8.85 -10.67 -38.34
N THR A 31 -8.11 -10.86 -37.24
CA THR A 31 -7.06 -11.90 -37.17
C THR A 31 -7.55 -13.10 -36.38
N SER A 32 -7.57 -14.28 -37.02
CA SER A 32 -7.83 -15.57 -36.37
C SER A 32 -6.65 -16.02 -35.49
N SER A 33 -6.40 -15.26 -34.43
CA SER A 33 -5.30 -15.47 -33.50
C SER A 33 -5.68 -16.29 -32.26
N ALA A 34 -6.97 -16.37 -31.93
CA ALA A 34 -7.44 -17.17 -30.80
C ALA A 34 -7.39 -18.65 -31.13
N VAL A 35 -6.99 -19.48 -30.16
CA VAL A 35 -6.86 -20.93 -30.33
C VAL A 35 -7.82 -21.63 -29.38
N GLN A 36 -8.64 -22.52 -29.92
CA GLN A 36 -9.43 -23.48 -29.16
C GLN A 36 -8.79 -24.86 -29.28
N LEU A 37 -8.40 -25.43 -28.14
CA LEU A 37 -7.92 -26.81 -28.05
C LEU A 37 -9.01 -27.66 -27.39
N LYS A 38 -9.33 -28.80 -27.99
CA LYS A 38 -10.21 -29.82 -27.40
C LYS A 38 -9.42 -31.10 -27.22
N HIS A 39 -9.37 -31.61 -25.99
CA HIS A 39 -8.77 -32.89 -25.67
C HIS A 39 -9.82 -33.99 -25.88
N ILE A 40 -9.52 -34.97 -26.73
CA ILE A 40 -10.46 -36.01 -27.13
C ILE A 40 -10.76 -36.97 -25.97
N PRO A 41 -9.76 -37.49 -25.22
CA PRO A 41 -10.02 -38.47 -24.14
C PRO A 41 -10.87 -37.92 -23.00
N THR A 42 -10.62 -36.69 -22.58
CA THR A 42 -11.31 -36.08 -21.42
C THR A 42 -12.47 -35.18 -21.80
N GLY A 43 -12.66 -34.89 -23.09
CA GLY A 43 -13.69 -33.97 -23.58
C GLY A 43 -13.48 -32.50 -23.20
N MET A 44 -12.33 -32.14 -22.59
CA MET A 44 -12.07 -30.78 -22.14
C MET A 44 -11.85 -29.83 -23.32
N VAL A 45 -12.42 -28.63 -23.22
CA VAL A 45 -12.25 -27.57 -24.21
C VAL A 45 -11.61 -26.35 -23.54
N LEU A 46 -10.47 -25.91 -24.08
CA LEU A 46 -9.77 -24.71 -23.64
C LEU A 46 -9.72 -23.69 -24.77
N LYS A 47 -10.05 -22.44 -24.47
CA LYS A 47 -9.94 -21.31 -25.39
C LYS A 47 -8.87 -20.35 -24.85
N VAL A 48 -7.91 -20.00 -25.69
CA VAL A 48 -6.80 -19.12 -25.33
C VAL A 48 -6.68 -17.95 -26.30
N GLN A 49 -6.72 -16.74 -25.73
CA GLN A 49 -6.56 -15.47 -26.42
C GLN A 49 -5.63 -14.57 -25.58
N ALA A 50 -4.36 -14.97 -25.43
CA ALA A 50 -3.40 -14.23 -24.60
C ALA A 50 -2.66 -13.15 -25.40
N THR A 51 -2.35 -13.43 -26.66
CA THR A 51 -1.53 -12.55 -27.51
C THR A 51 -2.09 -12.40 -28.91
N ARG A 52 -1.56 -11.43 -29.66
CA ARG A 52 -1.88 -11.23 -31.08
C ARG A 52 -1.28 -12.30 -32.02
N SER A 53 -0.43 -13.19 -31.51
CA SER A 53 0.28 -14.18 -32.31
C SER A 53 -0.32 -15.57 -32.15
N ARG A 54 -0.70 -16.20 -33.27
CA ARG A 54 -1.28 -17.55 -33.29
C ARG A 54 -0.32 -18.60 -32.73
N THR A 55 0.97 -18.51 -33.05
CA THR A 55 1.98 -19.50 -32.65
C THR A 55 2.23 -19.47 -31.15
N GLN A 56 2.25 -18.27 -30.58
CA GLN A 56 2.37 -18.08 -29.14
C GLN A 56 1.13 -18.58 -28.41
N ASN A 57 -0.07 -18.29 -28.93
CA ASN A 57 -1.31 -18.81 -28.36
C ASN A 57 -1.40 -20.35 -28.44
N ARG A 58 -0.89 -20.99 -29.51
CA ARG A 58 -0.78 -22.45 -29.63
C ARG A 58 0.10 -23.05 -28.53
N LYS A 59 1.29 -22.47 -28.29
CA LYS A 59 2.20 -22.91 -27.22
C LYS A 59 1.57 -22.77 -25.83
N ILE A 60 0.92 -21.64 -25.57
CA ILE A 60 0.23 -21.38 -24.31
C ILE A 60 -0.93 -22.36 -24.11
N ALA A 61 -1.73 -22.60 -25.15
CA ALA A 61 -2.86 -23.54 -25.09
C ALA A 61 -2.41 -24.95 -24.73
N ARG A 62 -1.32 -25.47 -25.34
CA ARG A 62 -0.76 -26.78 -24.98
C ARG A 62 -0.27 -26.83 -23.54
N GLN A 63 0.45 -25.79 -23.09
CA GLN A 63 0.94 -25.74 -21.72
C GLN A 63 -0.24 -25.72 -20.72
N MET A 64 -1.26 -24.92 -20.99
CA MET A 64 -2.46 -24.85 -20.14
C MET A 64 -3.24 -26.18 -20.14
N LEU A 65 -3.31 -26.87 -21.27
CA LEU A 65 -3.94 -28.17 -21.34
C LEU A 65 -3.18 -29.20 -20.49
N ALA A 66 -1.85 -29.22 -20.58
CA ALA A 66 -1.01 -30.14 -19.80
C ALA A 66 -1.13 -29.86 -18.29
N GLU A 67 -1.16 -28.59 -17.91
CA GLU A 67 -1.39 -28.16 -16.53
C GLU A 67 -2.78 -28.56 -16.00
N ARG A 68 -3.81 -28.57 -16.86
CA ARG A 68 -5.17 -28.99 -16.49
C ARG A 68 -5.28 -30.50 -16.37
N LEU A 69 -4.66 -31.25 -17.27
CA LEU A 69 -4.59 -32.71 -17.18
C LEU A 69 -3.87 -33.16 -15.92
N GLU A 70 -2.70 -32.59 -15.65
CA GLU A 70 -1.94 -32.91 -14.43
C GLU A 70 -2.75 -32.56 -13.15
N LEU A 71 -3.52 -31.47 -13.19
CA LEU A 71 -4.41 -31.12 -12.09
C LEU A 71 -5.53 -32.14 -11.88
N LEU A 72 -6.07 -32.73 -12.96
CA LEU A 72 -7.08 -33.78 -12.85
C LEU A 72 -6.48 -35.09 -12.33
N GLU A 73 -5.29 -35.46 -12.79
CA GLU A 73 -4.63 -36.71 -12.39
C GLU A 73 -4.08 -36.66 -10.96
N LYS A 74 -3.39 -35.56 -10.60
CA LYS A 74 -2.63 -35.45 -9.34
C LYS A 74 -3.30 -34.53 -8.31
N GLY A 75 -4.33 -33.78 -8.68
CA GLY A 75 -5.07 -32.90 -7.76
C GLY A 75 -4.17 -31.92 -7.00
N LYS A 76 -4.08 -32.11 -5.67
CA LYS A 76 -3.30 -31.25 -4.75
C LYS A 76 -1.79 -31.37 -4.94
N GLU A 77 -1.32 -32.49 -5.50
CA GLU A 77 0.11 -32.71 -5.78
C GLU A 77 0.52 -32.14 -7.13
N SER A 78 -0.44 -31.62 -7.91
CA SER A 78 -0.13 -30.97 -9.18
C SER A 78 0.79 -29.77 -8.97
N ARG A 79 1.68 -29.55 -9.94
CA ARG A 79 2.59 -28.40 -9.95
C ARG A 79 1.84 -27.07 -9.78
N VAL A 80 0.69 -26.93 -10.41
CA VAL A 80 -0.11 -25.69 -10.37
C VAL A 80 -0.56 -25.40 -8.95
N ALA A 81 -1.04 -26.41 -8.21
CA ALA A 81 -1.46 -26.27 -6.83
C ALA A 81 -0.28 -25.86 -5.93
N ILE A 82 0.85 -26.58 -6.01
CA ILE A 82 2.04 -26.34 -5.19
C ILE A 82 2.63 -24.94 -5.46
N VAL A 83 2.76 -24.57 -6.73
CA VAL A 83 3.26 -23.24 -7.12
C VAL A 83 2.28 -22.14 -6.71
N GLY A 84 0.98 -22.39 -6.84
CA GLY A 84 -0.07 -21.50 -6.39
C GLY A 84 0.00 -21.23 -4.89
N GLU A 85 0.12 -22.28 -4.09
CA GLU A 85 0.25 -22.19 -2.63
C GLU A 85 1.52 -21.45 -2.23
N THR A 86 2.65 -21.78 -2.83
CA THR A 86 3.94 -21.10 -2.57
C THR A 86 3.85 -19.60 -2.87
N LYS A 87 3.23 -19.23 -4.01
CA LYS A 87 2.99 -17.83 -4.37
C LYS A 87 2.06 -17.14 -3.37
N LYS A 88 0.98 -17.80 -2.95
CA LYS A 88 0.04 -17.28 -1.96
C LYS A 88 0.72 -17.05 -0.61
N LYS A 89 1.54 -18.00 -0.14
CA LYS A 89 2.33 -17.89 1.09
C LYS A 89 3.29 -16.70 1.01
N ARG A 90 4.07 -16.60 -0.08
CA ARG A 90 4.98 -15.45 -0.31
C ARG A 90 4.26 -14.10 -0.32
N LYS A 91 3.12 -14.00 -1.02
CA LYS A 91 2.29 -12.78 -1.03
C LYS A 91 1.79 -12.43 0.37
N SER A 92 1.26 -13.41 1.10
CA SER A 92 0.75 -13.19 2.46
C SER A 92 1.84 -12.70 3.41
N SER A 93 3.05 -13.26 3.32
CA SER A 93 4.19 -12.83 4.12
C SER A 93 4.64 -11.42 3.74
N ALA A 94 4.66 -11.07 2.45
CA ALA A 94 4.98 -9.73 1.98
C ALA A 94 3.97 -8.68 2.49
N VAL A 95 2.67 -8.98 2.42
CA VAL A 95 1.60 -8.12 2.94
C VAL A 95 1.73 -7.94 4.45
N LYS A 96 1.96 -9.02 5.21
CA LYS A 96 2.18 -8.95 6.67
C LYS A 96 3.39 -8.09 7.02
N LYS A 97 4.50 -8.25 6.30
CA LYS A 97 5.72 -7.44 6.50
C LYS A 97 5.46 -5.97 6.20
N SER A 98 4.79 -5.68 5.08
CA SER A 98 4.38 -4.33 4.70
C SER A 98 3.48 -3.69 5.76
N LYS A 99 2.42 -4.39 6.21
CA LYS A 99 1.51 -3.88 7.25
C LYS A 99 2.24 -3.57 8.56
N ARG A 100 3.16 -4.44 8.99
CA ARG A 100 3.99 -4.17 10.19
C ARG A 100 4.86 -2.92 10.02
N LYS A 101 5.50 -2.76 8.85
CA LYS A 101 6.31 -1.58 8.55
C LYS A 101 5.48 -0.29 8.66
N TYR A 102 4.32 -0.25 8.01
CA TYR A 102 3.47 0.94 8.02
C TYR A 102 2.87 1.24 9.40
N ARG A 103 2.60 0.21 10.22
CA ARG A 103 2.13 0.41 11.59
C ARG A 103 3.21 1.04 12.48
N LEU A 104 4.44 0.52 12.43
CA LEU A 104 5.56 1.09 13.21
C LEU A 104 5.83 2.55 12.82
N LEU A 105 5.83 2.86 11.52
CA LEU A 105 6.01 4.24 11.04
C LEU A 105 4.86 5.17 11.48
N ALA A 106 3.64 4.64 11.60
CA ALA A 106 2.50 5.42 12.09
C ALA A 106 2.61 5.68 13.60
N GLU A 107 3.03 4.68 14.38
CA GLU A 107 3.31 4.82 15.83
C GLU A 107 4.46 5.80 16.08
N GLU A 108 5.56 5.69 15.35
CA GLU A 108 6.70 6.61 15.41
C GLU A 108 6.30 8.05 15.05
N LYS A 109 5.50 8.22 13.99
CA LYS A 109 4.99 9.53 13.60
C LYS A 109 4.03 10.11 14.65
N ALA A 110 3.22 9.28 15.29
CA ALA A 110 2.31 9.71 16.34
C ALA A 110 3.06 10.13 17.61
N MET A 111 4.10 9.38 18.00
CA MET A 111 4.98 9.75 19.12
C MET A 111 5.68 11.07 18.83
N LYS A 112 6.29 11.20 17.66
CA LYS A 112 6.96 12.44 17.27
C LYS A 112 6.00 13.64 17.25
N ALA A 113 4.80 13.47 16.69
CA ALA A 113 3.78 14.53 16.72
C ALA A 113 3.29 14.87 18.13
N GLY A 114 3.38 13.93 19.09
CA GLY A 114 3.11 14.20 20.50
C GLY A 114 4.25 14.96 21.16
N GLU A 115 5.50 14.61 20.86
CA GLU A 115 6.70 15.32 21.33
C GLU A 115 6.76 16.76 20.79
N ASP A 116 6.52 16.94 19.49
CA ASP A 116 6.50 18.27 18.84
C ASP A 116 5.44 19.17 19.50
N LYS A 117 4.25 18.64 19.81
CA LYS A 117 3.17 19.38 20.49
C LYS A 117 3.51 19.74 21.92
N ALA A 118 4.11 18.82 22.67
CA ALA A 118 4.50 19.08 24.06
C ALA A 118 5.61 20.13 24.15
N GLN A 119 6.48 20.22 23.13
CA GLN A 119 7.44 21.31 23.00
C GLN A 119 6.76 22.65 22.71
N GLU A 120 5.83 22.70 21.74
CA GLU A 120 5.05 23.91 21.44
C GLU A 120 4.30 24.42 22.69
N GLU A 121 3.59 23.53 23.41
CA GLU A 121 2.87 23.89 24.63
C GLU A 121 3.82 24.39 25.74
N GLY A 122 5.01 23.81 25.88
CA GLY A 122 6.01 24.25 26.85
C GLY A 122 6.67 25.59 26.50
N GLU A 123 6.88 25.86 25.22
CA GLU A 123 7.39 27.15 24.72
C GLU A 123 6.34 28.26 24.94
N GLU A 124 5.06 27.98 24.67
CA GLU A 124 3.94 28.90 24.96
C GLU A 124 3.80 29.19 26.47
N GLU A 125 3.89 28.18 27.33
CA GLU A 125 3.85 28.34 28.79
C GLU A 125 5.05 29.14 29.34
N GLU A 126 6.25 28.99 28.76
CA GLU A 126 7.42 29.80 29.12
C GLU A 126 7.28 31.26 28.66
N GLU A 127 6.74 31.51 27.46
CA GLU A 127 6.45 32.86 26.97
C GLU A 127 5.39 33.56 27.83
N GLU A 128 4.27 32.90 28.14
CA GLU A 128 3.23 33.46 29.02
C GLU A 128 3.78 33.78 30.41
N ARG A 129 4.63 32.91 30.97
CA ARG A 129 5.27 33.15 32.27
C ARG A 129 6.23 34.34 32.24
N PHE A 130 6.97 34.51 31.14
CA PHE A 130 7.87 35.65 30.96
C PHE A 130 7.08 36.97 30.85
N GLU A 131 5.96 36.97 30.12
CA GLU A 131 5.07 38.13 30.02
C GLU A 131 4.42 38.50 31.37
N GLU A 132 4.02 37.52 32.19
CA GLU A 132 3.50 37.75 33.54
C GLU A 132 4.56 38.38 34.46
N GLU A 133 5.81 37.90 34.42
CA GLU A 133 6.91 38.46 35.23
C GLU A 133 7.22 39.93 34.84
N ASP A 134 7.25 40.26 33.54
CA ASP A 134 7.46 41.64 33.05
C ASP A 134 6.33 42.59 33.50
N LEU A 135 5.08 42.11 33.55
CA LEU A 135 3.92 42.88 34.04
C LEU A 135 3.99 43.11 35.56
N GLU A 136 4.43 42.14 36.34
CA GLU A 136 4.64 42.28 37.78
C GLU A 136 5.77 43.26 38.12
N ASP A 137 6.90 43.18 37.42
CA ASP A 137 8.00 44.12 37.59
C ASP A 137 7.61 45.54 37.15
N GLY A 138 6.76 45.66 36.12
CA GLY A 138 6.12 46.90 35.69
C GLY A 138 5.15 47.52 36.71
N GLN A 139 4.47 46.70 37.52
CA GLN A 139 3.61 47.16 38.61
C GLN A 139 4.41 47.61 39.84
N ARG A 140 5.52 46.93 40.16
CA ARG A 140 6.41 47.33 41.27
C ARG A 140 7.04 48.71 41.06
N VAL A 141 7.41 49.07 39.82
CA VAL A 141 7.95 50.40 39.51
C VAL A 141 6.91 51.53 39.58
N LEU A 142 5.61 51.22 39.44
CA LEU A 142 4.51 52.18 39.58
C LEU A 142 4.11 52.36 41.05
N GLU A 143 4.11 51.30 41.84
CA GLU A 143 3.82 51.34 43.28
C GLU A 143 4.88 52.15 44.06
N ASP A 144 6.15 52.08 43.66
CA ASP A 144 7.22 52.92 44.23
C ASP A 144 7.12 54.41 43.83
N MET A 145 6.24 54.77 42.89
CA MET A 145 6.08 56.13 42.35
C MET A 145 4.90 56.91 42.96
N GLU A 146 3.98 56.25 43.68
CA GLU A 146 2.89 56.89 44.43
C GLU A 146 3.21 56.98 45.93
N MET A 147 4.03 57.95 46.32
CA MET A 147 4.02 58.47 47.70
C MET A 147 3.32 59.85 47.76
N PRO A 148 2.29 60.02 48.63
CA PRO A 148 1.39 61.15 48.60
C PRO A 148 2.01 62.44 49.18
N VAL A 149 1.76 63.53 48.45
CA VAL A 149 1.94 64.93 48.82
C VAL A 149 0.93 65.32 49.91
N GLN A 150 1.35 65.81 51.09
CA GLN A 150 0.62 66.81 51.93
C GLN A 150 1.64 67.61 52.78
N GLU A 151 1.95 68.85 52.38
CA GLU A 151 1.50 70.13 52.97
C GLU A 151 2.47 70.75 54.02
N SER A 152 3.36 71.62 53.52
CA SER A 152 3.78 72.85 54.22
C SER A 152 2.57 73.81 54.32
N PRO A 153 2.46 74.78 55.26
CA PRO A 153 3.58 75.54 55.87
C PRO A 153 3.36 76.02 57.33
N SER A 154 4.43 76.46 58.02
CA SER A 154 4.54 77.85 58.53
C SER A 154 5.64 78.03 59.58
N ARG A 155 6.54 78.96 59.24
CA ARG A 155 7.12 80.05 60.04
C ARG A 155 7.24 79.86 61.57
N GLY A 156 8.48 79.91 62.04
CA GLY A 156 8.80 80.32 63.42
C GLY A 156 10.26 80.76 63.52
N SER A 157 10.50 82.07 63.49
CA SER A 157 11.81 82.73 63.49
C SER A 157 12.16 83.30 64.88
N GLY A 158 13.35 82.95 65.40
CA GLY A 158 14.14 83.70 66.39
C GLY A 158 13.54 83.94 67.79
N PRO A 159 14.26 84.63 68.69
CA PRO A 159 15.65 85.12 68.62
C PRO A 159 16.71 84.19 69.24
#